data_AF-Z9JG89-F1
#
_entry.id   AF-Z9JG89-F1
#
_cell.length_a   1.000
_cell.length_b   1.000
_cell.length_c   1.000
_cell.angle_alpha   90.00
_cell.angle_beta   90.00
_cell.angle_gamma   90.00
#
_symmetry.space_group_name_H-M   'P 1'
#
loop_
_entity.id
_entity.type
_entity.pdbx_description
1 polymer ?
#
loop_
_entity_poly.entity_id
_entity_poly.type
_entity_poly.pdbx_seq_one_letter_code
_entity_poly.pdbx_strand_id
1 'polypeptide(L)' 'MRELTFEEAVEVDGQGWTSAFLTGASAGGYAGGLIGNVPGAVVGTVVGGITGVILNLF' A
#
# COMPACT_ATOMS: atom_id res chain seq x y z
N MET A 1 12.85 26.07 -8.79
CA MET A 1 11.95 24.90 -8.77
C MET A 1 11.08 25.01 -10.01
N ARG A 2 11.09 24.01 -10.89
CA ARG A 2 10.21 23.99 -12.06
C ARG A 2 8.88 23.39 -11.63
N GLU A 3 7.77 23.96 -12.08
CA GLU A 3 6.44 23.39 -11.86
C GLU A 3 6.33 22.07 -12.62
N LEU A 4 5.95 21.00 -11.92
CA LEU A 4 5.69 19.70 -12.51
C LEU A 4 4.34 19.77 -13.25
N THR A 5 4.30 19.15 -14.43
CA THR A 5 3.03 18.91 -15.12
C THR A 5 2.17 17.93 -14.31
N PHE A 6 0.85 17.93 -14.49
CA PHE A 6 -0.05 17.06 -13.73
C PHE A 6 0.30 15.56 -13.92
N GLU A 7 0.74 15.17 -15.12
CA GLU A 7 1.29 13.83 -15.38
C GLU A 7 2.58 13.55 -14.61
N GLU A 8 3.55 14.46 -14.59
CA GLU A 8 4.82 14.26 -13.86
C GLU A 8 4.60 14.26 -12.34
N ALA A 9 3.64 15.03 -11.82
CA ALA A 9 3.26 14.98 -10.42
C ALA A 9 2.60 13.64 -10.07
N VAL A 10 1.71 13.13 -10.93
CA VAL A 10 1.09 11.80 -10.79
C VAL A 10 2.07 10.65 -11.04
N GLU A 11 3.14 10.83 -11.81
CA GLU A 11 4.17 9.81 -12.00
C GLU A 11 5.12 9.75 -10.80
N VAL A 12 5.45 10.90 -10.20
CA VAL A 12 6.24 11.00 -8.97
C VAL A 12 5.43 10.57 -7.73
N ASP A 13 4.16 10.96 -7.61
CA ASP A 13 3.23 10.50 -6.55
C ASP A 13 2.63 9.11 -6.84
N GLY A 14 2.60 8.70 -8.10
CA GLY A 14 2.15 7.38 -8.56
C GLY A 14 3.05 6.25 -8.09
N GLN A 15 4.29 6.56 -7.72
CA GLN A 15 5.17 5.62 -7.02
C GLN A 15 4.78 5.48 -5.53
N GLY A 16 4.11 6.49 -4.97
CA GLY A 16 3.63 6.55 -3.59
C GLY A 16 2.61 5.47 -3.27
N TRP A 17 1.57 5.31 -4.09
CA TRP A 17 0.53 4.30 -3.81
C TRP A 17 1.07 2.85 -3.92
N THR A 18 2.03 2.58 -4.81
CA THR A 18 2.63 1.25 -4.92
C THR A 18 3.48 0.93 -3.68
N SER A 19 4.30 1.88 -3.21
CA SER A 19 5.08 1.71 -1.98
C SER A 19 4.19 1.64 -0.73
N ALA A 20 3.11 2.41 -0.69
CA ALA A 20 2.12 2.36 0.37
C ALA A 20 1.35 1.03 0.37
N PHE A 21 0.99 0.50 -0.80
CA PHE A 21 0.41 -0.82 -0.94
C PHE A 21 1.36 -1.89 -0.43
N LEU A 22 2.62 -1.90 -0.85
CA LEU A 22 3.62 -2.89 -0.41
C LEU A 22 3.85 -2.85 1.10
N THR A 23 3.93 -1.65 1.68
CA THR A 23 4.09 -1.45 3.13
C THR A 23 2.87 -1.95 3.89
N GLY A 24 1.66 -1.57 3.46
CA GLY A 24 0.42 -2.03 4.06
C GLY A 24 0.23 -3.54 3.92
N ALA A 25 0.53 -4.09 2.75
CA ALA A 25 0.39 -5.51 2.42
C ALA A 25 1.35 -6.37 3.24
N SER A 26 2.60 -5.94 3.42
CA SER A 26 3.56 -6.65 4.27
C SER A 26 3.16 -6.64 5.75
N ALA A 27 2.72 -5.49 6.29
CA ALA A 27 2.23 -5.39 7.66
C ALA A 27 0.96 -6.24 7.87
N GLY A 28 0.01 -6.15 6.95
CA GLY A 28 -1.23 -6.91 7.00
C GLY A 28 -1.02 -8.41 6.84
N GLY A 29 -0.13 -8.83 5.93
CA GLY A 29 0.23 -10.24 5.74
C GLY A 29 0.89 -10.84 6.98
N TYR A 30 1.78 -10.09 7.65
CA TYR A 30 2.37 -10.52 8.91
C TYR A 30 1.32 -10.67 10.02
N ALA A 31 0.50 -9.64 10.24
CA ALA A 31 -0.55 -9.67 11.27
C ALA A 31 -1.58 -10.78 11.00
N GLY A 32 -2.04 -10.91 9.76
CA GLY A 32 -2.96 -11.96 9.34
C GLY A 32 -2.36 -13.35 9.48
N GLY A 33 -1.06 -13.50 9.18
CA GLY A 33 -0.34 -14.76 9.35
C GLY A 33 -0.28 -15.24 10.80
N LEU A 34 -0.14 -14.31 11.76
CA LEU A 34 -0.18 -14.65 13.20
C LEU A 34 -1.54 -15.16 13.66
N ILE A 35 -2.64 -14.69 13.04
CA ILE A 35 -4.01 -15.04 13.42
C ILE A 35 -4.47 -16.33 12.71
N GLY A 36 -4.17 -16.47 11.43
CA GLY A 36 -4.78 -17.49 10.57
C GLY A 36 -3.79 -18.24 9.68
N ASN A 37 -2.49 -18.20 9.96
CA ASN A 37 -1.43 -18.81 9.15
C ASN A 37 -1.55 -18.38 7.67
N VAL A 38 -1.37 -19.28 6.71
CA VAL A 38 -1.39 -18.95 5.27
C VAL A 38 -2.70 -18.26 4.83
N PRO A 39 -3.91 -18.78 5.12
CA PRO A 39 -5.15 -18.08 4.77
C PRO A 39 -5.24 -16.67 5.38
N GLY A 40 -4.86 -16.53 6.65
CA GLY A 40 -4.85 -15.25 7.34
C GLY A 40 -3.85 -14.26 6.71
N ALA A 41 -2.66 -14.74 6.33
CA ALA A 41 -1.66 -13.93 5.65
C ALA A 41 -2.16 -13.42 4.28
N VAL A 42 -2.85 -14.26 3.49
CA VAL A 42 -3.42 -13.85 2.19
C VAL A 42 -4.46 -12.75 2.38
N VAL A 43 -5.41 -12.94 3.29
CA VAL A 43 -6.44 -11.93 3.58
C VAL A 43 -5.81 -10.65 4.12
N GLY A 44 -4.88 -10.78 5.06
CA GLY A 44 -4.17 -9.66 5.66
C GLY A 44 -3.35 -8.86 4.64
N THR A 45 -2.72 -9.52 3.68
CA THR A 45 -1.96 -8.86 2.60
C THR A 45 -2.86 -7.97 1.76
N VAL A 46 -4.04 -8.46 1.39
CA VAL A 46 -5.00 -7.69 0.57
C VAL A 46 -5.58 -6.52 1.36
N VAL A 47 -6.07 -6.76 2.58
CA VAL A 47 -6.66 -5.73 3.43
C VAL A 47 -5.63 -4.66 3.78
N GLY A 48 -4.44 -5.06 4.22
CA GLY A 48 -3.37 -4.16 4.59
C GLY A 48 -2.89 -3.31 3.40
N GLY A 49 -2.75 -3.90 2.22
CA GLY A 49 -2.35 -3.17 1.01
C GLY A 49 -3.37 -2.10 0.63
N ILE A 50 -4.66 -2.43 0.66
CA ILE A 50 -5.75 -1.46 0.39
C ILE A 50 -5.75 -0.36 1.46
N THR A 51 -5.63 -0.70 2.75
CA THR A 51 -5.54 0.29 3.82
C THR A 51 -4.34 1.21 3.65
N GLY A 52 -3.17 0.68 3.27
CA GLY A 52 -1.97 1.47 3.00
C GLY A 52 -2.18 2.49 1.89
N VAL A 53 -2.82 2.09 0.78
CA VAL A 53 -3.18 3.01 -0.31
C VAL A 53 -4.17 4.06 0.17
N ILE A 54 -5.24 3.68 0.89
CA ILE A 54 -6.25 4.62 1.40
C ILE A 54 -5.60 5.67 2.31
N LEU A 55 -4.72 5.25 3.23
CA LEU A 55 -4.02 6.16 4.15
C LEU A 55 -3.02 7.08 3.44
N ASN A 56 -2.54 6.69 2.26
CA ASN A 56 -1.64 7.53 1.46
C ASN A 56 -2.39 8.60 0.65
N LEU A 57 -3.72 8.51 0.55
CA LEU A 57 -4.57 9.47 -0.16
C LEU A 57 -5.09 10.63 0.72
N PHE A 58 -4.80 10.62 2.03
CA PHE A 58 -5.19 11.65 3.00
C PHE A 58 -3.96 12.27 3.68
#